data_AF-A0A3M2CDV9-F1
#
_entry.id   AF-A0A3M2CDV9-F1
#
_cell.length_a   1.000
_cell.length_b   1.000
_cell.length_c   1.000
_cell.angle_alpha   90.00
_cell.angle_beta   90.00
_cell.angle_gamma   90.00
#
_symmetry.space_group_name_H-M   'P 1'
#
loop_
_entity.id
_entity.type
_entity.pdbx_description
1 polymer ?
#
loop_
_entity_poly.entity_id
_entity_poly.type
_entity_poly.pdbx_seq_one_letter_code
_entity_poly.pdbx_strand_id
1 'polypeptide(L)'
;MSGPFLASGPLAPWWIVLPLAGVALLSTAAHLIALKEAPKGALPDSRRRIRTATGWVIMFAIPLSAYAFGIAIPGRAGTYLLVWTMVVGLVGVVLLLAVLDALNTIRLHRRATRRLRQDWERMREGDIDDIA
;
A
#
# COMPACT_ATOMS: atom_id res chain seq x y z
N MET A 1 18.95 8.15 -39.32
CA MET A 1 17.55 8.26 -38.88
C MET A 1 17.52 8.51 -37.37
N SER A 2 17.66 9.78 -36.97
CA SER A 2 17.55 10.23 -35.57
C SER A 2 16.15 10.78 -35.37
N GLY A 3 15.23 9.94 -34.88
CA GLY A 3 13.86 10.35 -34.60
C GLY A 3 13.79 11.40 -33.49
N PRO A 4 13.08 12.53 -33.66
CA PRO A 4 13.02 13.64 -32.72
C PRO A 4 12.00 13.40 -31.57
N PHE A 5 12.02 12.22 -30.94
CA PHE A 5 10.94 11.82 -30.01
C PHE A 5 11.34 11.75 -28.54
N LEU A 6 12.61 11.94 -28.18
CA LEU A 6 12.98 12.11 -26.78
C LEU A 6 12.78 13.58 -26.41
N ALA A 7 11.65 13.89 -25.80
CA ALA A 7 11.36 15.20 -25.24
C ALA A 7 12.57 15.70 -24.41
N SER A 8 13.05 16.89 -24.73
CA SER A 8 14.22 17.51 -24.06
C SER A 8 13.92 17.97 -22.63
N GLY A 9 12.71 17.75 -22.13
CA GLY A 9 12.22 18.23 -20.85
C GLY A 9 11.55 17.15 -20.01
N PRO A 10 11.12 17.50 -18.79
CA PRO A 10 10.38 16.60 -17.90
C PRO A 10 9.09 16.10 -18.55
N LEU A 11 8.60 14.94 -18.09
CA LEU A 11 7.36 14.33 -18.60
C LEU A 11 6.12 15.15 -18.27
N ALA A 12 6.13 15.87 -17.14
CA ALA A 12 5.03 16.71 -16.70
C ALA A 12 5.54 18.03 -16.09
N PRO A 13 4.74 19.11 -16.13
CA PRO A 13 5.10 20.37 -15.50
C PRO A 13 5.19 20.22 -13.98
N TRP A 14 6.33 20.61 -13.39
CA TRP A 14 6.57 20.50 -11.95
C TRP A 14 5.52 21.23 -11.09
N TRP A 15 4.95 22.32 -11.60
CA TRP A 15 3.92 23.11 -10.90
C TRP A 15 2.57 22.37 -10.77
N ILE A 16 2.32 21.33 -11.56
CA ILE A 16 1.18 20.42 -11.37
C ILE A 16 1.57 19.27 -10.45
N VAL A 17 2.74 18.68 -10.71
CA VAL A 17 3.20 17.46 -10.04
C VAL A 17 3.45 17.71 -8.54
N LEU A 18 4.07 18.84 -8.18
CA LEU A 18 4.40 19.14 -6.78
C LEU A 18 3.17 19.35 -5.90
N PRO A 19 2.16 20.16 -6.26
CA PRO A 19 0.93 20.26 -5.48
C PRO A 19 0.21 18.91 -5.33
N LEU A 20 0.13 18.13 -6.41
CA LEU A 20 -0.49 16.82 -6.39
C LEU A 20 0.26 15.85 -5.44
N ALA A 21 1.59 15.85 -5.51
CA ALA A 21 2.42 15.08 -4.58
C ALA A 21 2.25 15.55 -3.14
N GLY A 22 2.11 16.86 -2.91
CA GLY A 22 1.82 17.43 -1.59
C GLY A 22 0.49 16.91 -1.02
N VAL A 23 -0.58 16.92 -1.82
CA VAL A 23 -1.88 16.36 -1.42
C VAL A 23 -1.77 14.86 -1.14
N ALA A 24 -1.09 14.10 -1.99
CA ALA A 24 -0.89 12.66 -1.79
C ALA A 24 -0.10 12.36 -0.51
N LEU A 25 0.94 13.15 -0.21
CA LEU A 25 1.75 13.01 1.00
C LEU A 25 0.92 13.30 2.24
N LEU A 26 0.16 14.40 2.25
CA LEU A 26 -0.74 14.77 3.34
C LEU A 26 -1.82 13.72 3.57
N SER A 27 -2.41 13.20 2.50
CA SER A 27 -3.42 12.12 2.57
C SER A 27 -2.83 10.84 3.17
N THR A 28 -1.62 10.45 2.74
CA THR A 28 -0.94 9.26 3.27
C THR A 28 -0.54 9.44 4.73
N ALA A 29 -0.06 10.62 5.11
CA ALA A 29 0.27 10.94 6.50
C ALA A 29 -0.97 10.91 7.39
N ALA A 30 -2.07 11.54 6.96
CA ALA A 30 -3.35 11.49 7.66
C ALA A 30 -3.86 10.05 7.81
N HIS A 31 -3.71 9.23 6.76
CA HIS A 31 -4.05 7.81 6.82
C HIS A 31 -3.24 7.04 7.88
N LEU A 32 -1.92 7.29 7.98
CA LEU A 32 -1.08 6.67 9.00
C LEU A 32 -1.44 7.10 10.42
N ILE A 33 -1.78 8.38 10.61
CA ILE A 33 -2.26 8.91 11.90
C ILE A 33 -3.58 8.25 12.28
N ALA A 34 -4.56 8.23 11.38
CA ALA A 34 -5.84 7.56 11.60
C ALA A 34 -5.68 6.07 11.91
N LEU A 35 -4.72 5.39 11.26
CA LEU A 35 -4.40 4.00 11.54
C LEU A 35 -3.76 3.79 12.92
N LYS A 36 -3.00 4.76 13.42
CA LYS A 36 -2.44 4.73 14.78
C LYS A 36 -3.52 4.97 15.84
N GLU A 37 -4.43 5.89 15.58
CA GLU A 37 -5.53 6.26 16.47
C GLU A 37 -6.69 5.25 16.48
N ALA A 38 -6.74 4.35 15.49
CA ALA A 38 -7.79 3.34 15.40
C ALA A 38 -7.91 2.49 16.70
N PRO A 39 -9.13 2.30 17.25
CA PRO A 39 -9.35 1.60 18.51
C PRO A 39 -8.66 0.23 18.59
N LYS A 40 -8.23 -0.14 19.80
CA LYS A 40 -7.72 -1.50 20.06
C LYS A 40 -8.83 -2.52 19.76
N GLY A 41 -8.50 -3.54 18.98
CA GLY A 41 -9.48 -4.55 18.52
C GLY A 41 -10.18 -4.23 17.20
N ALA A 42 -10.15 -2.98 16.70
CA ALA A 42 -10.74 -2.63 15.41
C ALA A 42 -10.02 -3.29 14.23
N LEU A 43 -8.71 -3.52 14.36
CA LEU A 43 -7.88 -4.19 13.37
C LEU A 43 -6.91 -5.17 14.06
N PRO A 44 -6.71 -6.39 13.51
CA PRO A 44 -5.65 -7.28 13.98
C PRO A 44 -4.27 -6.63 13.87
N ASP A 45 -3.41 -6.82 14.89
CA ASP A 45 -2.10 -6.17 14.97
C ASP A 45 -1.20 -6.45 13.76
N SER A 46 -1.27 -7.67 13.21
CA SER A 46 -0.54 -8.04 12.00
C SER A 46 -0.95 -7.18 10.80
N ARG A 47 -2.25 -6.95 10.61
CA ARG A 47 -2.79 -6.10 9.52
C ARG A 47 -2.41 -4.64 9.72
N ARG A 48 -2.42 -4.17 10.97
CA ARG A 48 -1.98 -2.80 11.30
C ARG A 48 -0.52 -2.60 10.92
N ARG A 49 0.37 -3.51 11.31
CA ARG A 49 1.81 -3.45 10.99
C ARG A 49 2.07 -3.43 9.48
N ILE A 50 1.41 -4.29 8.70
CA ILE A 50 1.57 -4.33 7.24
C ILE A 50 1.08 -3.03 6.59
N ARG A 51 -0.08 -2.52 7.01
CA ARG A 51 -0.62 -1.24 6.51
C ARG A 51 0.27 -0.05 6.87
N THR A 52 0.83 -0.01 8.08
CA THR A 52 1.79 1.01 8.48
C THR A 52 3.06 0.94 7.63
N ALA A 53 3.63 -0.26 7.42
CA ALA A 53 4.78 -0.44 6.55
C ALA A 53 4.49 0.01 5.11
N THR A 54 3.33 -0.36 4.57
CA THR A 54 2.89 0.05 3.22
C THR A 54 2.77 1.57 3.12
N GLY A 55 2.16 2.22 4.11
CA GLY A 55 2.03 3.68 4.14
C GLY A 55 3.39 4.40 4.18
N TRP A 56 4.36 3.88 4.94
CA TRP A 56 5.73 4.42 4.94
C TRP A 56 6.39 4.30 3.58
N VAL A 57 6.30 3.14 2.93
CA VAL A 57 6.85 2.92 1.59
C VAL A 57 6.22 3.88 0.58
N ILE A 58 4.90 4.10 0.65
CA ILE A 58 4.19 5.07 -0.20
C ILE A 58 4.67 6.51 0.08
N MET A 59 4.88 6.90 1.34
CA MET A 59 5.41 8.22 1.68
C MET A 59 6.79 8.48 1.07
N PHE A 60 7.63 7.46 0.87
CA PHE A 60 8.89 7.58 0.13
C PHE A 60 8.68 7.57 -1.39
N ALA A 61 7.74 6.77 -1.88
CA ALA A 61 7.44 6.66 -3.31
C ALA A 61 6.90 7.97 -3.90
N ILE A 62 6.10 8.73 -3.14
CA ILE A 62 5.49 9.99 -3.59
C ILE A 62 6.53 11.04 -4.02
N PRO A 63 7.47 11.50 -3.15
CA PRO A 63 8.44 12.52 -3.53
C PRO A 63 9.40 12.02 -4.62
N LEU A 64 9.76 10.74 -4.61
CA LEU A 64 10.58 10.16 -5.66
C LEU A 64 9.88 10.16 -7.02
N SER A 65 8.59 9.80 -7.05
CA SER A 65 7.78 9.86 -8.26
C SER A 65 7.59 11.30 -8.74
N ALA A 66 7.37 12.24 -7.82
CA ALA A 66 7.27 13.66 -8.14
C ALA A 66 8.56 14.18 -8.81
N TYR A 67 9.72 13.77 -8.30
CA TYR A 67 11.01 14.04 -8.92
C TYR A 67 11.13 13.40 -10.32
N ALA A 68 10.75 12.12 -10.45
CA ALA A 68 10.79 11.38 -11.71
C ALA A 68 9.95 12.04 -12.82
N PHE A 69 8.76 12.52 -12.48
CA PHE A 69 7.86 13.13 -13.46
C PHE A 69 8.15 14.62 -13.72
N GLY A 70 8.46 15.39 -12.67
CA GLY A 70 8.55 16.85 -12.74
C GLY A 70 9.95 17.40 -12.98
N ILE A 71 11.01 16.62 -12.70
CA ILE A 71 12.39 17.12 -12.69
C ILE A 71 13.33 16.25 -13.52
N ALA A 72 13.19 14.91 -13.49
CA ALA A 72 14.10 14.03 -14.22
C ALA A 72 13.95 14.20 -15.74
N ILE A 73 15.08 14.48 -16.42
CA ILE A 73 15.11 14.77 -17.85
C ILE A 73 15.72 13.58 -18.60
N PRO A 74 15.10 13.09 -19.69
CA PRO A 74 15.62 11.97 -20.50
C PRO A 74 17.03 12.21 -21.07
N GLY A 75 17.39 13.47 -21.32
CA GLY A 75 18.73 13.87 -21.80
C GLY A 75 19.89 13.50 -20.87
N ARG A 76 19.61 13.13 -19.61
CA ARG A 76 20.60 12.56 -18.66
C ARG A 76 20.26 11.10 -18.38
N ALA A 77 20.53 10.23 -19.35
CA ALA A 77 20.10 8.83 -19.36
C ALA A 77 20.41 8.07 -18.06
N GLY A 78 21.61 8.23 -17.49
CA GLY A 78 21.99 7.55 -16.24
C GLY A 78 21.10 7.93 -15.04
N THR A 79 20.91 9.22 -14.79
CA THR A 79 20.05 9.70 -13.70
C THR A 79 18.59 9.34 -13.96
N TYR A 80 18.12 9.47 -15.20
CA TYR A 80 16.75 9.14 -15.58
C TYR A 80 16.45 7.65 -15.32
N LEU A 81 17.30 6.73 -15.80
CA LEU A 81 17.14 5.30 -15.58
C LEU A 81 17.20 4.92 -14.11
N LEU A 82 18.13 5.51 -13.34
CA LEU A 82 18.28 5.24 -11.92
C LEU A 82 17.00 5.59 -11.15
N VAL A 83 16.46 6.79 -11.38
CA VAL A 83 15.25 7.28 -10.70
C VAL A 83 14.05 6.40 -11.03
N TRP A 84 13.84 6.08 -12.31
CA TRP A 84 12.74 5.20 -12.73
C TRP A 84 12.88 3.78 -12.18
N THR A 85 14.10 3.25 -12.12
CA THR A 85 14.37 1.94 -11.51
C THR A 85 14.01 1.96 -10.02
N MET A 86 14.36 3.03 -9.31
CA MET A 86 13.96 3.19 -7.90
C MET A 86 12.44 3.30 -7.75
N VAL A 87 11.75 4.06 -8.60
CA VAL A 87 10.27 4.17 -8.59
C VAL A 87 9.63 2.81 -8.82
N VAL A 88 10.05 2.07 -9.85
CA VAL A 88 9.55 0.71 -10.14
C VAL A 88 9.85 -0.24 -8.98
N GLY A 89 11.04 -0.16 -8.39
CA GLY A 89 11.41 -0.95 -7.22
C GLY A 89 10.51 -0.68 -6.02
N LEU A 90 10.25 0.60 -5.70
CA LEU A 90 9.34 1.02 -4.64
C LEU A 90 7.91 0.55 -4.89
N VAL A 91 7.40 0.70 -6.11
CA VAL A 91 6.08 0.17 -6.50
C VAL A 91 6.04 -1.35 -6.35
N GLY A 92 7.10 -2.05 -6.75
CA GLY A 92 7.25 -3.49 -6.55
C GLY A 92 7.15 -3.90 -5.07
N VAL A 93 7.79 -3.14 -4.17
CA VAL A 93 7.68 -3.36 -2.71
C VAL A 93 6.25 -3.13 -2.23
N VAL A 94 5.57 -2.08 -2.68
CA VAL A 94 4.15 -1.83 -2.35
C VAL A 94 3.27 -2.99 -2.79
N LEU A 95 3.45 -3.48 -4.03
CA LEU A 95 2.71 -4.62 -4.56
C LEU A 95 2.98 -5.90 -3.75
N LEU A 96 4.23 -6.15 -3.39
CA LEU A 96 4.60 -7.29 -2.55
C LEU A 96 3.91 -7.21 -1.18
N LEU A 97 3.92 -6.05 -0.52
CA LEU A 97 3.25 -5.85 0.76
C LEU A 97 1.73 -6.02 0.63
N ALA A 98 1.14 -5.57 -0.47
CA ALA A 98 -0.29 -5.75 -0.74
C ALA A 98 -0.66 -7.23 -0.90
N VAL A 99 0.16 -8.02 -1.61
CA VAL A 99 -0.01 -9.47 -1.72
C VAL A 99 0.10 -10.15 -0.36
N LEU A 100 1.09 -9.77 0.45
CA LEU A 100 1.23 -10.29 1.82
C LEU A 100 0.03 -9.95 2.71
N ASP A 101 -0.53 -8.75 2.60
CA ASP A 101 -1.77 -8.37 3.32
C ASP A 101 -2.97 -9.22 2.88
N ALA A 102 -3.11 -9.45 1.57
CA ALA A 102 -4.17 -10.28 1.01
C ALA A 102 -4.06 -11.74 1.49
N LEU A 103 -2.87 -12.33 1.42
CA LEU A 103 -2.61 -13.69 1.91
C LEU A 103 -2.90 -13.83 3.40
N ASN A 104 -2.50 -12.84 4.20
CA ASN A 104 -2.78 -12.83 5.64
C ASN A 104 -4.27 -12.72 5.92
N THR A 105 -4.99 -11.90 5.16
CA THR A 105 -6.44 -11.75 5.25
C THR A 105 -7.16 -13.06 4.93
N ILE A 106 -6.75 -13.77 3.88
CA ILE A 106 -7.30 -15.09 3.52
C ILE A 106 -7.02 -16.10 4.64
N ARG A 107 -5.81 -16.12 5.19
CA ARG A 107 -5.45 -17.01 6.31
C ARG A 107 -6.31 -16.75 7.54
N LEU A 108 -6.56 -15.49 7.88
CA LEU A 108 -7.41 -15.10 9.00
C LEU A 108 -8.86 -15.50 8.77
N HIS A 109 -9.39 -15.24 7.57
CA HIS A 109 -10.75 -15.60 7.21
C HIS A 109 -11.00 -17.11 7.36
N ARG A 110 -10.09 -17.95 6.84
CA ARG A 110 -10.17 -19.41 6.99
C ARG A 110 -10.21 -19.87 8.46
N ARG A 111 -9.50 -19.18 9.35
CA ARG A 111 -9.50 -19.48 10.80
C ARG A 111 -10.82 -19.05 11.46
N ALA A 112 -11.36 -17.90 11.08
CA ALA A 112 -12.64 -17.41 11.58
C ALA A 112 -13.78 -18.36 11.19
N THR A 113 -13.84 -18.80 9.92
CA THR A 113 -14.87 -19.75 9.46
C THR A 113 -14.81 -21.08 10.20
N ARG A 114 -13.61 -21.59 10.50
CA ARG A 114 -13.44 -22.84 11.28
C ARG A 114 -13.95 -22.70 12.71
N ARG A 115 -13.70 -21.57 13.37
CA ARG A 115 -14.17 -21.31 14.74
C ARG A 115 -15.69 -21.22 14.79
N LEU A 116 -16.29 -20.48 13.85
CA LEU A 116 -17.74 -20.39 13.75
C LEU A 116 -18.34 -21.79 13.63
N ARG A 117 -17.82 -22.65 12.75
CA ARG A 117 -18.34 -24.02 12.60
C ARG A 117 -18.30 -24.83 13.91
N GLN A 118 -17.22 -24.71 14.68
CA GLN A 118 -17.10 -25.38 15.98
C GLN A 118 -18.07 -24.82 17.03
N ASP A 119 -18.27 -23.50 17.05
CA ASP A 119 -19.20 -22.86 17.99
C ASP A 119 -20.66 -23.21 17.66
N TRP A 120 -21.01 -23.33 16.36
CA TRP A 120 -22.31 -23.84 15.92
C TRP A 120 -22.56 -25.29 16.35
N GLU A 121 -21.55 -26.16 16.24
CA GLU A 121 -21.64 -27.56 16.69
C GLU A 121 -21.85 -27.65 18.21
N ARG A 122 -21.12 -26.83 19.00
CA ARG A 122 -21.29 -26.75 20.47
C ARG A 122 -22.66 -26.22 20.89
N MET A 123 -23.17 -25.19 20.22
CA MET A 123 -24.52 -24.67 20.52
C MET A 123 -25.59 -25.71 20.22
N ARG A 124 -25.42 -26.50 19.14
CA ARG A 124 -26.35 -27.58 18.79
C ARG A 124 -26.33 -28.72 19.81
N GLU A 125 -25.16 -29.10 20.32
CA GLU A 125 -25.04 -30.15 21.36
C GLU A 125 -25.63 -29.69 22.70
N GLY A 126 -25.36 -28.46 23.13
CA GLY A 126 -25.94 -27.92 24.38
C GLY A 126 -27.46 -27.84 24.37
N ASP A 127 -28.07 -27.46 23.24
CA ASP A 127 -29.54 -27.40 23.09
C ASP A 127 -30.19 -28.80 23.14
N ILE A 128 -29.45 -29.86 22.78
CA ILE A 128 -29.93 -31.25 22.88
C ILE A 128 -29.89 -31.74 24.34
N ASP A 129 -28.84 -31.38 25.09
CA ASP A 129 -28.68 -31.78 26.49
C ASP A 129 -29.71 -31.10 27.42
N ASP A 130 -30.17 -29.89 27.11
CA ASP A 130 -31.19 -29.17 27.91
C ASP A 130 -32.63 -29.72 27.74
N ILE A 131 -32.88 -30.54 26.71
CA ILE A 131 -34.20 -31.12 26.41
C ILE A 131 -34.35 -32.57 26.96
N ALA A 132 -33.24 -33.22 27.28
CA ALA A 132 -33.17 -34.63 27.72
C ALA A 132 -33.31 -34.79 29.24
#